data_AF-A0A7S4CEX4-F1
#
_entry.id   AF-A0A7S4CEX4-F1
#
_cell.length_a   1.000
_cell.length_b   1.000
_cell.length_c   1.000
_cell.angle_alpha   90.00
_cell.angle_beta   90.00
_cell.angle_gamma   90.00
#
_symmetry.space_group_name_H-M   'P 1'
#
loop_
_entity.id
_entity.type
_entity.pdbx_description
1 polymer ?
#
loop_
_entity_poly.entity_id
_entity_poly.type
_entity_poly.pdbx_seq_one_letter_code
_entity_poly.pdbx_strand_id
1 'polypeptide(L)'
;ADFFQLGGHSLLVSKLVSELRRHDGLQYVSAKDLYEHSTFADFVACVEPTGARQLSHAGIELKISRTREEQQKTISNAVVYRGDLLQALALYVLSALALMHTFGVLVVVLYIVNLQESWVVALAFVAGYLLVVVYSIFFTVAVKWLVIGRYKEGSYPLWGSYHVRWWFVAQIQAFVSLRILRGTPFLPWYYRMMGASIGRNVFMNTAINAEGFDLISIGDNVSLNTDVRIKCSIIQDRVLILRPIVIGAGCTIGVRSVIEAGAVL
;
A
#
# COMPACT_ATOMS: atom_id res chain seq x y z
N ALA A 1 10.46 -43.68 23.60
CA ALA A 1 9.35 -43.34 24.51
C ALA A 1 8.67 -42.07 23.98
N ASP A 2 7.34 -42.01 24.04
CA ASP A 2 6.56 -40.85 23.57
C ASP A 2 6.55 -39.74 24.64
N PHE A 3 6.89 -38.52 24.23
CA PHE A 3 6.98 -37.34 25.09
C PHE A 3 5.66 -37.01 25.80
N PHE A 4 4.51 -37.22 25.15
CA PHE A 4 3.20 -36.92 25.76
C PHE A 4 2.78 -37.99 26.77
N GLN A 5 3.18 -39.25 26.57
CA GLN A 5 2.93 -40.33 27.53
C GLN A 5 3.73 -40.18 28.83
N LEU A 6 4.83 -39.42 28.79
CA LEU A 6 5.65 -39.09 29.96
C LEU A 6 5.16 -37.85 30.72
N GLY A 7 3.97 -37.32 30.39
CA GLY A 7 3.41 -36.13 31.03
C GLY A 7 3.77 -34.81 30.35
N GLY A 8 4.29 -34.85 29.11
CA GLY A 8 4.53 -33.66 28.30
C GLY A 8 3.24 -32.92 27.98
N HIS A 9 3.21 -31.61 28.26
CA HIS A 9 2.07 -30.73 27.96
C HIS A 9 2.55 -29.46 27.26
N SER A 10 1.63 -28.67 26.69
CA SER A 10 1.97 -27.53 25.81
C SER A 10 2.95 -26.51 26.41
N LEU A 11 2.91 -26.31 27.74
CA LEU A 11 3.87 -25.49 28.48
C LEU A 11 5.31 -26.04 28.48
N LEU A 12 5.47 -27.37 28.59
CA LEU A 12 6.78 -28.04 28.50
C LEU A 12 7.31 -28.04 27.07
N VAL A 13 6.43 -28.24 26.07
CA VAL A 13 6.77 -28.09 24.64
C VAL A 13 7.33 -26.70 24.37
N SER A 14 6.66 -25.66 24.86
CA SER A 14 7.07 -24.27 24.63
C SER A 14 8.41 -23.95 25.30
N LYS A 15 8.63 -24.44 26.53
CA LYS A 15 9.92 -24.30 27.23
C LYS A 15 11.04 -25.06 26.52
N LEU A 16 10.79 -26.30 26.10
CA LEU A 16 11.77 -27.13 25.42
C LEU A 16 12.18 -26.50 24.07
N VAL A 17 11.22 -26.06 23.26
CA VAL A 17 11.51 -25.36 22.00
C VAL A 17 12.27 -24.06 22.25
N SER A 18 11.91 -23.31 23.30
CA SER A 18 12.62 -22.07 23.66
C SER A 18 14.07 -22.32 24.08
N GLU A 19 14.36 -23.44 24.76
CA GLU A 19 15.74 -23.82 25.13
C GLU A 19 16.52 -24.42 23.96
N LEU A 20 15.89 -25.26 23.13
CA LEU A 20 16.53 -25.79 21.92
C LEU A 20 16.94 -24.66 20.97
N ARG A 21 16.14 -23.60 20.87
CA ARG A 21 16.48 -22.41 20.08
C ARG A 21 17.68 -21.62 20.59
N ARG A 22 18.13 -21.83 21.83
CA ARG A 22 19.32 -21.17 22.37
C ARG A 22 20.62 -21.86 21.98
N HIS A 23 20.56 -23.09 21.46
CA HIS A 23 21.72 -23.82 21.00
C HIS A 23 21.97 -23.63 19.50
N ASP A 24 23.24 -23.49 19.14
CA ASP A 24 23.68 -23.36 17.75
C ASP A 24 23.24 -24.57 16.91
N GLY A 25 22.61 -24.30 15.76
CA GLY A 25 22.12 -25.33 14.84
C GLY A 25 20.71 -25.87 15.13
N LEU A 26 20.00 -25.35 16.14
CA LEU A 26 18.62 -25.78 16.50
C LEU A 26 17.61 -24.62 16.59
N GLN A 27 17.99 -23.43 16.09
CA GLN A 27 17.19 -22.20 16.15
C GLN A 27 15.87 -22.25 15.36
N TYR A 28 15.73 -23.19 14.41
CA TYR A 28 14.57 -23.34 13.52
C TYR A 28 13.52 -24.31 14.05
N VAL A 29 13.78 -25.00 15.15
CA VAL A 29 12.83 -25.95 15.75
C VAL A 29 11.55 -25.21 16.16
N SER A 30 10.41 -25.74 15.75
CA SER A 30 9.08 -25.22 16.10
C SER A 30 8.33 -26.17 17.03
N ALA A 31 7.33 -25.65 17.75
CA ALA A 31 6.46 -26.48 18.56
C ALA A 31 5.71 -27.54 17.72
N LYS A 32 5.42 -27.20 16.46
CA LYS A 32 4.74 -28.10 15.51
C LYS A 32 5.56 -29.37 15.26
N ASP A 33 6.86 -29.24 15.10
CA ASP A 33 7.76 -30.38 14.82
C ASP A 33 7.76 -31.39 15.97
N LEU A 34 7.60 -30.92 17.21
CA LEU A 34 7.51 -31.78 18.40
C LEU A 34 6.11 -32.42 18.57
N TYR A 35 5.06 -31.82 18.01
CA TYR A 35 3.72 -32.42 17.98
C TYR A 35 3.58 -33.47 16.88
N GLU A 36 4.22 -33.26 15.72
CA GLU A 36 4.21 -34.21 14.60
C GLU A 36 5.16 -35.39 14.85
N HIS A 37 6.25 -35.17 15.60
CA HIS A 37 7.22 -36.19 15.97
C HIS A 37 7.36 -36.28 17.49
N SER A 38 6.44 -37.01 18.12
CA SER A 38 6.34 -37.12 19.58
C SER A 38 7.40 -38.02 20.23
N THR A 39 8.17 -38.77 19.43
CA THR A 39 9.30 -39.58 19.92
C THR A 39 10.63 -38.86 19.67
N PHE A 40 11.55 -38.98 20.63
CA PHE A 40 12.86 -38.34 20.55
C PHE A 40 13.67 -38.79 19.31
N ALA A 41 13.56 -40.06 18.92
CA ALA A 41 14.29 -40.61 17.78
C ALA A 41 13.79 -40.01 16.45
N ASP A 42 12.48 -39.91 16.27
CA ASP A 42 11.87 -39.33 15.05
C ASP A 42 12.13 -37.82 14.96
N PHE A 43 12.10 -37.14 16.11
CA PHE A 43 12.39 -35.71 16.20
C PHE A 43 13.82 -35.38 15.78
N VAL A 44 14.82 -36.12 16.30
CA VAL A 44 16.24 -35.91 15.94
C VAL A 44 16.47 -36.18 14.44
N ALA A 45 15.86 -37.24 13.90
CA ALA A 45 15.99 -37.60 12.49
C ALA A 45 15.41 -36.54 11.52
N CYS A 46 14.39 -35.79 11.94
CA CYS A 46 13.80 -34.70 11.15
C CYS A 46 14.63 -33.40 11.20
N VAL A 47 15.30 -33.15 12.33
CA VAL A 47 16.00 -31.89 12.59
C VAL A 47 17.37 -31.83 11.89
N GLU A 48 18.14 -32.92 11.89
CA GLU A 48 19.46 -33.00 11.23
C GLU A 48 19.48 -32.61 9.72
N PRO A 49 18.58 -33.11 8.86
CA PRO A 49 18.55 -32.75 7.43
C PRO A 49 18.03 -31.33 7.17
N THR A 50 17.26 -30.75 8.11
CA THR A 50 16.62 -29.44 7.95
C THR A 50 17.61 -28.29 8.19
N GLY A 51 18.53 -28.44 9.16
CA GLY A 51 19.57 -27.46 9.45
C GLY A 51 20.53 -27.20 8.28
N ALA A 52 20.88 -28.24 7.51
CA ALA A 52 21.75 -28.10 6.33
C ALA A 52 21.10 -27.29 5.19
N ARG A 53 19.77 -27.40 5.02
CA ARG A 53 19.00 -26.68 4.00
C ARG A 53 18.81 -25.20 4.36
N GLN A 54 18.72 -24.87 5.66
CA GLN A 54 18.60 -23.51 6.15
C GLN A 54 19.92 -22.74 6.23
N LEU A 55 21.08 -23.39 6.39
CA LEU A 55 22.39 -22.72 6.26
C LEU A 55 22.59 -22.10 4.86
N SER A 56 22.04 -22.73 3.82
CA SER A 56 21.99 -22.17 2.46
C SER A 56 21.06 -20.95 2.37
N HIS A 57 19.91 -20.99 3.06
CA HIS A 57 18.96 -19.86 3.13
C HIS A 57 19.48 -18.69 3.98
N ALA A 58 20.20 -18.97 5.06
CA ALA A 58 20.85 -17.97 5.90
C ALA A 58 21.94 -17.21 5.12
N GLY A 59 22.67 -17.88 4.23
CA GLY A 59 23.60 -17.23 3.30
C GLY A 59 22.91 -16.26 2.32
N ILE A 60 21.68 -16.58 1.89
CA ILE A 60 20.85 -15.71 1.05
C ILE A 60 20.29 -14.54 1.87
N GLU A 61 19.77 -14.78 3.07
CA GLU A 61 19.28 -13.75 3.99
C GLU A 61 20.39 -12.77 4.43
N LEU A 62 21.61 -13.26 4.70
CA LEU A 62 22.75 -12.40 5.03
C LEU A 62 23.17 -11.53 3.84
N LYS A 63 23.08 -12.05 2.61
CA LYS A 63 23.37 -11.28 1.39
C LYS A 63 22.29 -10.22 1.13
N ILE A 64 21.02 -10.58 1.29
CA ILE A 64 19.89 -9.63 1.20
C ILE A 64 20.01 -8.56 2.29
N SER A 65 20.37 -8.94 3.52
CA SER A 65 20.53 -8.01 4.64
C SER A 65 21.71 -7.04 4.42
N ARG A 66 22.84 -7.51 3.88
CA ARG A 66 23.97 -6.64 3.51
C ARG A 66 23.62 -5.65 2.40
N THR A 67 22.92 -6.09 1.35
CA THR A 67 22.45 -5.17 0.28
C THR A 67 21.43 -4.16 0.83
N ARG A 68 20.64 -4.55 1.83
CA ARG A 68 19.66 -3.70 2.51
C ARG A 68 20.33 -2.66 3.42
N GLU A 69 21.38 -3.04 4.15
CA GLU A 69 22.22 -2.13 4.94
C GLU A 69 23.00 -1.12 4.07
N GLU A 70 23.53 -1.53 2.90
CA GLU A 70 24.20 -0.62 1.97
C GLU A 70 23.25 0.42 1.34
N GLN A 71 21.98 0.07 1.13
CA GLN A 71 20.95 1.02 0.71
C GLN A 71 20.50 1.94 1.85
N GLN A 72 20.70 1.53 3.10
CA GLN A 72 20.41 2.29 4.31
C GLN A 72 21.52 3.30 4.62
N LYS A 73 21.86 4.17 3.65
CA LYS A 73 22.67 5.36 3.94
C LYS A 73 21.99 6.15 5.05
N THR A 74 22.70 6.37 6.15
CA THR A 74 22.24 7.09 7.33
C THR A 74 21.81 8.50 6.93
N ILE A 75 20.50 8.71 6.78
CA ILE A 75 19.94 10.01 6.47
C ILE A 75 20.18 10.90 7.68
N SER A 76 20.90 12.00 7.48
CA SER A 76 21.17 12.97 8.55
C SER A 76 19.86 13.49 9.15
N ASN A 77 19.79 13.54 10.48
CA ASN A 77 18.60 14.01 11.21
C ASN A 77 18.16 15.41 10.75
N ALA A 78 19.09 16.27 10.33
CA ALA A 78 18.76 17.61 9.82
C ALA A 78 17.96 17.58 8.50
N VAL A 79 18.18 16.59 7.64
CA VAL A 79 17.41 16.39 6.39
C VAL A 79 16.00 15.92 6.72
N VAL A 80 15.87 15.04 7.72
CA VAL A 80 14.58 14.56 8.23
C VAL A 80 13.76 15.73 8.78
N TYR A 81 14.31 16.52 9.70
CA TYR A 81 13.58 17.65 10.30
C TYR A 81 13.17 18.71 9.26
N ARG A 82 14.02 19.01 8.28
CA ARG A 82 13.67 19.94 7.18
C ARG A 82 12.59 19.36 6.27
N GLY A 83 12.68 18.07 5.95
CA GLY A 83 11.68 17.36 5.16
C GLY A 83 10.33 17.34 5.85
N ASP A 84 10.30 17.01 7.15
CA ASP A 84 9.09 16.98 7.96
C ASP A 84 8.48 18.38 8.11
N LEU A 85 9.29 19.42 8.30
CA LEU A 85 8.81 20.81 8.34
C LEU A 85 8.19 21.23 7.00
N LEU A 86 8.84 20.87 5.89
CA LEU A 86 8.32 21.17 4.55
C LEU A 86 7.01 20.42 4.28
N GLN A 87 6.93 19.14 4.66
CA GLN A 87 5.70 18.35 4.55
C GLN A 87 4.58 18.93 5.41
N ALA A 88 4.88 19.30 6.66
CA ALA A 88 3.90 19.93 7.55
C ALA A 88 3.41 21.27 6.98
N LEU A 89 4.31 22.12 6.49
CA LEU A 89 3.95 23.38 5.87
C LEU A 89 3.08 23.17 4.62
N ALA A 90 3.48 22.24 3.74
CA ALA A 90 2.71 21.89 2.55
C ALA A 90 1.32 21.37 2.91
N LEU A 91 1.20 20.52 3.93
CA LEU A 91 -0.10 20.04 4.43
C LEU A 91 -0.96 21.19 4.95
N TYR A 92 -0.38 22.12 5.72
CA TYR A 92 -1.12 23.30 6.21
C TYR A 92 -1.61 24.17 5.07
N VAL A 93 -0.77 24.45 4.08
CA VAL A 93 -1.14 25.25 2.90
C VAL A 93 -2.22 24.55 2.07
N LEU A 94 -2.06 23.25 1.79
CA LEU A 94 -3.06 22.48 1.04
C LEU A 94 -4.39 22.42 1.80
N SER A 95 -4.36 22.22 3.12
CA SER A 95 -5.57 22.21 3.96
C SER A 95 -6.25 23.58 3.98
N ALA A 96 -5.49 24.67 4.07
CA ALA A 96 -6.01 26.02 4.02
C ALA A 96 -6.66 26.32 2.66
N LEU A 97 -6.04 25.90 1.55
CA LEU A 97 -6.62 26.03 0.20
C LEU A 97 -7.91 25.21 0.05
N ALA A 98 -7.95 23.99 0.58
CA ALA A 98 -9.15 23.15 0.55
C ALA A 98 -10.29 23.74 1.39
N LEU A 99 -9.97 24.30 2.56
CA LEU A 99 -10.92 25.04 3.37
C LEU A 99 -11.41 26.28 2.63
N MET A 100 -10.50 27.08 2.06
CA MET A 100 -10.85 28.27 1.28
C MET A 100 -11.75 27.93 0.09
N HIS A 101 -11.49 26.82 -0.60
CA HIS A 101 -12.35 26.33 -1.67
C HIS A 101 -13.76 25.97 -1.14
N THR A 102 -13.85 25.24 -0.03
CA THR A 102 -15.14 24.83 0.55
C THR A 102 -15.94 26.02 1.09
N PHE A 103 -15.28 26.92 1.83
CA PHE A 103 -15.88 28.15 2.32
C PHE A 103 -16.24 29.12 1.18
N GLY A 104 -15.41 29.21 0.14
CA GLY A 104 -15.68 30.02 -1.04
C GLY A 104 -16.94 29.57 -1.76
N VAL A 105 -17.08 28.26 -2.00
CA VAL A 105 -18.30 27.68 -2.56
C VAL A 105 -19.50 27.99 -1.65
N LEU A 106 -19.37 27.80 -0.34
CA LEU A 106 -20.44 28.10 0.63
C LEU A 106 -20.87 29.57 0.61
N VAL A 107 -19.92 30.52 0.59
CA VAL A 107 -20.22 31.96 0.53
C VAL A 107 -20.92 32.31 -0.77
N VAL A 108 -20.47 31.75 -1.90
CA VAL A 108 -21.13 31.91 -3.19
C VAL A 108 -22.56 31.35 -3.15
N VAL A 109 -22.79 30.20 -2.51
CA VAL A 109 -24.13 29.64 -2.30
C VAL A 109 -25.00 30.61 -1.50
N LEU A 110 -24.52 31.07 -0.34
CA LEU A 110 -25.28 31.97 0.52
C LEU A 110 -25.61 33.29 -0.18
N TYR A 111 -24.66 33.83 -0.95
CA TYR A 111 -24.86 35.04 -1.73
C TYR A 111 -25.90 34.86 -2.84
N ILE A 112 -25.83 33.76 -3.57
CA ILE A 112 -26.75 33.45 -4.67
C ILE A 112 -28.17 33.13 -4.16
N VAL A 113 -28.30 32.38 -3.06
CA VAL A 113 -29.59 32.08 -2.41
C VAL A 113 -30.22 33.36 -1.84
N ASN A 114 -29.41 34.28 -1.30
CA ASN A 114 -29.91 35.58 -0.86
C ASN A 114 -30.39 36.44 -2.04
N LEU A 115 -29.80 36.25 -3.23
CA LEU A 115 -30.08 37.09 -4.38
C LEU A 115 -31.40 36.77 -5.09
N GLN A 116 -31.87 35.50 -5.23
CA GLN A 116 -33.25 35.14 -5.67
C GLN A 116 -33.66 33.66 -5.44
N GLU A 117 -34.94 33.45 -5.10
CA GLU A 117 -35.67 32.17 -5.08
C GLU A 117 -36.05 31.72 -6.51
N SER A 118 -35.07 31.38 -7.35
CA SER A 118 -35.31 30.96 -8.74
C SER A 118 -34.70 29.59 -9.03
N TRP A 119 -35.44 28.70 -9.70
CA TRP A 119 -34.95 27.36 -10.10
C TRP A 119 -33.69 27.40 -11.00
N VAL A 120 -33.49 28.50 -11.74
CA VAL A 120 -32.30 28.75 -12.58
C VAL A 120 -31.03 28.81 -11.73
N VAL A 121 -31.10 29.43 -10.56
CA VAL A 121 -30.00 29.53 -9.60
C VAL A 121 -29.62 28.15 -9.06
N ALA A 122 -30.62 27.33 -8.71
CA ALA A 122 -30.38 25.96 -8.26
C ALA A 122 -29.73 25.10 -9.35
N LEU A 123 -30.16 25.24 -10.61
CA LEU A 123 -29.57 24.52 -11.73
C LEU A 123 -28.12 24.96 -12.01
N ALA A 124 -27.85 26.27 -11.98
CA ALA A 124 -26.50 26.82 -12.11
C ALA A 124 -25.58 26.32 -10.99
N PHE A 125 -26.10 26.15 -9.77
CA PHE A 125 -25.36 25.60 -8.65
C PHE A 125 -24.99 24.13 -8.86
N VAL A 126 -25.95 23.28 -9.23
CA VAL A 126 -25.68 21.87 -9.53
C VAL A 126 -24.67 21.73 -10.66
N ALA A 127 -24.81 22.52 -11.73
CA ALA A 127 -23.87 22.55 -12.83
C ALA A 127 -22.47 23.01 -12.39
N GLY A 128 -22.38 24.07 -11.57
CA GLY A 128 -21.12 24.57 -11.01
C GLY A 128 -20.42 23.53 -10.13
N TYR A 129 -21.16 22.85 -9.26
CA TYR A 129 -20.61 21.78 -8.43
C TYR A 129 -20.08 20.61 -9.26
N LEU A 130 -20.85 20.17 -10.27
CA LEU A 130 -20.40 19.14 -11.20
C LEU A 130 -19.13 19.56 -11.95
N LEU A 131 -19.07 20.82 -12.41
CA LEU A 131 -17.87 21.36 -13.06
C LEU A 131 -16.64 21.35 -12.14
N VAL A 132 -16.81 21.69 -10.85
CA VAL A 132 -15.74 21.64 -9.86
C VAL A 132 -15.26 20.21 -9.63
N VAL A 133 -16.17 19.24 -9.53
CA VAL A 133 -15.80 17.82 -9.39
C VAL A 133 -15.01 17.35 -10.61
N VAL A 134 -15.52 17.63 -11.81
CA VAL A 134 -14.84 17.27 -13.07
C VAL A 134 -13.47 17.94 -13.17
N TYR A 135 -13.38 19.24 -12.87
CA TYR A 135 -12.12 19.99 -12.82
C TYR A 135 -11.13 19.37 -11.83
N SER A 136 -11.57 18.98 -10.63
CA SER A 136 -10.69 18.41 -9.60
C SER A 136 -10.04 17.08 -10.04
N ILE A 137 -10.79 16.27 -10.80
CA ILE A 137 -10.31 15.00 -11.37
C ILE A 137 -9.21 15.29 -12.40
N PHE A 138 -9.48 16.17 -13.36
CA PHE A 138 -8.52 16.52 -14.41
C PHE A 138 -7.28 17.25 -13.86
N PHE A 139 -7.49 18.16 -12.91
CA PHE A 139 -6.40 18.87 -12.22
C PHE A 139 -5.44 17.89 -11.56
N THR A 140 -5.96 16.90 -10.85
CA THR A 140 -5.14 15.87 -10.18
C THR A 140 -4.35 15.01 -11.17
N VAL A 141 -4.97 14.64 -12.30
CA VAL A 141 -4.26 13.95 -13.40
C VAL A 141 -3.11 14.83 -13.89
N ALA A 142 -3.37 16.11 -14.18
CA ALA A 142 -2.36 17.05 -14.67
C ALA A 142 -1.20 17.22 -13.67
N VAL A 143 -1.50 17.40 -12.38
CA VAL A 143 -0.47 17.53 -11.33
C VAL A 143 0.42 16.29 -11.26
N LYS A 144 -0.15 15.07 -11.32
CA LYS A 144 0.64 13.83 -11.33
C LYS A 144 1.62 13.80 -12.49
N TRP A 145 1.15 14.10 -13.70
CA TRP A 145 1.98 14.10 -14.90
C TRP A 145 3.04 15.20 -14.89
N LEU A 146 2.75 16.35 -14.26
CA LEU A 146 3.69 17.47 -14.13
C LEU A 146 4.79 17.20 -13.09
N VAL A 147 4.46 16.60 -11.94
CA VAL A 147 5.39 16.47 -10.80
C VAL A 147 6.28 15.22 -10.91
N ILE A 148 5.71 14.09 -11.35
CA ILE A 148 6.42 12.79 -11.41
C ILE A 148 6.50 12.25 -12.84
N GLY A 149 5.43 12.42 -13.63
CA GLY A 149 5.32 11.76 -14.93
C GLY A 149 5.01 10.28 -14.77
N ARG A 150 5.95 9.41 -15.17
CA ARG A 150 5.81 7.95 -15.03
C ARG A 150 6.55 7.43 -13.80
N TYR A 151 5.83 6.71 -12.94
CA TYR A 151 6.44 6.04 -11.79
C TYR A 151 7.37 4.92 -12.26
N LYS A 152 8.58 4.86 -11.69
CA LYS A 152 9.54 3.79 -11.95
C LYS A 152 9.58 2.83 -10.76
N GLU A 153 9.76 1.55 -11.05
CA GLU A 153 10.04 0.55 -10.03
C GLU A 153 11.41 0.81 -9.41
N GLY A 154 11.53 0.58 -8.10
CA GLY A 154 12.78 0.78 -7.39
C GLY A 154 12.62 1.05 -5.91
N SER A 155 13.78 1.09 -5.25
CA SER A 155 13.93 1.45 -3.84
C SER A 155 14.44 2.87 -3.74
N TYR A 156 13.66 3.76 -3.13
CA TYR A 156 13.99 5.17 -2.95
C TYR A 156 14.15 5.51 -1.47
N PRO A 157 15.18 6.27 -1.07
CA PRO A 157 15.31 6.67 0.33
C PRO A 157 14.15 7.58 0.74
N LEU A 158 13.64 7.40 1.97
CA LEU A 158 12.71 8.33 2.59
C LEU A 158 13.35 9.74 2.68
N TRP A 159 12.54 10.79 2.61
CA TRP A 159 13.00 12.19 2.52
C TRP A 159 13.88 12.54 1.30
N GLY A 160 14.12 11.60 0.37
CA GLY A 160 14.70 11.90 -0.93
C GLY A 160 13.75 12.75 -1.78
N SER A 161 14.29 13.44 -2.79
CA SER A 161 13.50 14.27 -3.72
C SER A 161 12.35 13.49 -4.37
N TYR A 162 12.60 12.22 -4.72
CA TYR A 162 11.58 11.34 -5.29
C TYR A 162 10.46 11.01 -4.28
N HIS A 163 10.82 10.72 -3.03
CA HIS A 163 9.83 10.47 -1.97
C HIS A 163 8.95 11.69 -1.71
N VAL A 164 9.53 12.90 -1.65
CA VAL A 164 8.74 14.14 -1.44
C VAL A 164 7.79 14.40 -2.59
N ARG A 165 8.23 14.20 -3.84
CA ARG A 165 7.37 14.31 -5.04
C ARG A 165 6.23 13.30 -4.98
N TRP A 166 6.55 12.03 -4.70
CA TRP A 166 5.60 10.93 -4.54
C TRP A 166 4.56 11.26 -3.46
N TRP A 167 5.01 11.71 -2.29
CA TRP A 167 4.16 12.10 -1.18
C TRP A 167 3.26 13.29 -1.54
N PHE A 168 3.80 14.30 -2.24
CA PHE A 168 3.02 15.48 -2.63
C PHE A 168 1.88 15.10 -3.58
N VAL A 169 2.14 14.26 -4.59
CA VAL A 169 1.09 13.76 -5.48
C VAL A 169 0.05 12.97 -4.70
N ALA A 170 0.48 12.11 -3.76
CA ALA A 170 -0.43 11.36 -2.90
C ALA A 170 -1.36 12.28 -2.08
N GLN A 171 -0.83 13.38 -1.54
CA GLN A 171 -1.64 14.36 -0.81
C GLN A 171 -2.69 15.04 -1.72
N ILE A 172 -2.30 15.48 -2.92
CA ILE A 172 -3.24 16.07 -3.88
C ILE A 172 -4.34 15.08 -4.26
N GLN A 173 -3.99 13.81 -4.44
CA GLN A 173 -4.97 12.77 -4.72
C GLN A 173 -5.94 12.49 -3.57
N ALA A 174 -5.48 12.62 -2.31
CA ALA A 174 -6.33 12.45 -1.14
C ALA A 174 -7.46 13.50 -1.07
N PHE A 175 -7.28 14.69 -1.67
CA PHE A 175 -8.33 15.70 -1.76
C PHE A 175 -9.42 15.35 -2.77
N VAL A 176 -9.15 14.47 -3.75
CA VAL A 176 -10.17 14.01 -4.70
C VAL A 176 -10.89 12.78 -4.17
N SER A 177 -12.16 12.95 -3.81
CA SER A 177 -12.99 11.83 -3.37
C SER A 177 -13.45 10.97 -4.55
N LEU A 178 -12.66 9.96 -4.91
CA LEU A 178 -13.04 8.94 -5.90
C LEU A 178 -14.16 8.01 -5.39
N ARG A 179 -14.67 8.22 -4.16
CA ARG A 179 -15.76 7.43 -3.58
C ARG A 179 -17.01 7.48 -4.45
N ILE A 180 -17.28 8.62 -5.10
CA ILE A 180 -18.44 8.80 -5.98
C ILE A 180 -18.36 7.98 -7.27
N LEU A 181 -17.15 7.59 -7.69
CA LEU A 181 -16.92 6.81 -8.91
C LEU A 181 -16.89 5.29 -8.64
N ARG A 182 -16.91 4.85 -7.39
CA ARG A 182 -16.89 3.42 -7.05
C ARG A 182 -18.13 2.71 -7.59
N GLY A 183 -17.92 1.52 -8.15
CA GLY A 183 -18.98 0.74 -8.81
C GLY A 183 -19.38 1.25 -10.19
N THR A 184 -18.78 2.34 -10.69
CA THR A 184 -19.06 2.90 -12.02
C THR A 184 -17.96 2.52 -13.03
N PRO A 185 -18.28 2.42 -14.33
CA PRO A 185 -17.28 2.19 -15.38
C PRO A 185 -16.31 3.37 -15.58
N PHE A 186 -16.58 4.53 -14.96
CA PHE A 186 -15.70 5.70 -15.02
C PHE A 186 -14.43 5.55 -14.19
N LEU A 187 -14.46 4.73 -13.13
CA LEU A 187 -13.32 4.55 -12.25
C LEU A 187 -12.11 3.88 -12.95
N PRO A 188 -12.28 2.76 -13.70
CA PRO A 188 -11.24 2.24 -14.58
C PRO A 188 -10.69 3.27 -15.57
N TRP A 189 -11.54 4.13 -16.12
CA TRP A 189 -11.14 5.19 -17.05
C TRP A 189 -10.21 6.21 -16.39
N TYR A 190 -10.56 6.67 -15.19
CA TYR A 190 -9.71 7.55 -14.41
C TYR A 190 -8.33 6.92 -14.15
N TYR A 191 -8.28 5.66 -13.73
CA TYR A 191 -7.01 4.99 -13.48
C TYR A 191 -6.16 4.78 -14.74
N ARG A 192 -6.79 4.56 -15.91
CA ARG A 192 -6.07 4.55 -17.20
C ARG A 192 -5.45 5.91 -17.53
N MET A 193 -6.15 7.02 -17.27
CA MET A 193 -5.59 8.37 -17.43
C MET A 193 -4.43 8.64 -16.46
N MET A 194 -4.52 8.06 -15.26
CA MET A 194 -3.42 8.07 -14.30
C MET A 194 -2.24 7.18 -14.71
N GLY A 195 -2.42 6.34 -15.74
CA GLY A 195 -1.41 5.52 -16.40
C GLY A 195 -1.40 4.03 -16.03
N ALA A 196 -2.37 3.56 -15.25
CA ALA A 196 -2.58 2.12 -15.00
C ALA A 196 -3.03 1.41 -16.29
N SER A 197 -2.57 0.16 -16.46
CA SER A 197 -3.10 -0.70 -17.53
C SER A 197 -4.28 -1.50 -16.98
N ILE A 198 -5.50 -1.17 -17.41
CA ILE A 198 -6.72 -1.86 -16.95
C ILE A 198 -7.46 -2.42 -18.16
N GLY A 199 -7.73 -3.72 -18.15
CA GLY A 199 -8.46 -4.46 -19.17
C GLY A 199 -9.94 -4.07 -19.32
N ARG A 200 -10.67 -4.80 -20.15
CA ARG A 200 -12.11 -4.65 -20.44
C ARG A 200 -12.95 -5.35 -19.37
N ASN A 201 -14.17 -4.84 -19.14
CA ASN A 201 -15.14 -5.39 -18.18
C ASN A 201 -14.59 -5.58 -16.75
N VAL A 202 -13.78 -4.63 -16.28
CA VAL A 202 -13.25 -4.66 -14.92
C VAL A 202 -14.24 -3.97 -13.99
N PHE A 203 -14.77 -4.73 -13.02
CA PHE A 203 -15.64 -4.20 -11.99
C PHE A 203 -14.82 -3.77 -10.78
N MET A 204 -14.96 -2.51 -10.36
CA MET A 204 -14.22 -1.95 -9.24
C MET A 204 -15.16 -1.27 -8.25
N ASN A 205 -15.44 -1.94 -7.12
CA ASN A 205 -16.18 -1.34 -6.02
C ASN A 205 -15.26 -0.72 -4.94
N THR A 206 -13.94 -0.75 -5.16
CA THR A 206 -12.94 -0.15 -4.29
C THR A 206 -12.19 0.95 -5.04
N ALA A 207 -11.70 1.95 -4.30
CA ALA A 207 -10.70 2.88 -4.84
C ALA A 207 -9.30 2.29 -4.58
N ILE A 208 -8.48 2.26 -5.62
CA ILE A 208 -7.06 1.96 -5.52
C ILE A 208 -6.41 3.08 -4.67
N ASN A 209 -5.99 2.72 -3.46
CA ASN A 209 -5.18 3.57 -2.58
C ASN A 209 -3.68 3.30 -2.81
N ALA A 210 -3.29 3.05 -4.06
CA ALA A 210 -1.91 2.82 -4.43
C ALA A 210 -1.36 4.07 -5.08
N GLU A 211 -0.34 4.65 -4.47
CA GLU A 211 0.49 5.63 -5.14
C GLU A 211 1.41 4.91 -6.12
N GLY A 212 1.31 5.23 -7.41
CA GLY A 212 2.03 4.49 -8.46
C GLY A 212 1.13 3.72 -9.41
N PHE A 213 0.02 4.31 -9.85
CA PHE A 213 -0.96 3.69 -10.77
C PHE A 213 -0.30 3.06 -12.01
N ASP A 214 0.78 3.66 -12.53
CA ASP A 214 1.54 3.15 -13.70
C ASP A 214 2.12 1.74 -13.50
N LEU A 215 2.31 1.32 -12.25
CA LEU A 215 2.86 0.02 -11.88
C LEU A 215 1.76 -1.05 -11.72
N ILE A 216 0.50 -0.69 -11.95
CA ILE A 216 -0.66 -1.58 -11.81
C ILE A 216 -1.08 -2.07 -13.18
N SER A 217 -1.15 -3.40 -13.32
CA SER A 217 -1.68 -4.08 -14.49
C SER A 217 -2.83 -4.99 -14.09
N ILE A 218 -4.02 -4.72 -14.61
CA ILE A 218 -5.25 -5.49 -14.35
C ILE A 218 -5.74 -6.05 -15.69
N GLY A 219 -5.90 -7.37 -15.77
CA GLY A 219 -6.40 -8.07 -16.95
C GLY A 219 -7.90 -7.86 -17.21
N ASP A 220 -8.41 -8.53 -18.24
CA ASP A 220 -9.81 -8.48 -18.65
C ASP A 220 -10.72 -9.28 -17.68
N ASN A 221 -11.97 -8.86 -17.53
CA ASN A 221 -13.01 -9.53 -16.72
C ASN A 221 -12.63 -9.74 -15.24
N VAL A 222 -11.86 -8.81 -14.66
CA VAL A 222 -11.47 -8.84 -13.24
C VAL A 222 -12.54 -8.20 -12.37
N SER A 223 -12.83 -8.83 -11.23
CA SER A 223 -13.77 -8.30 -10.23
C SER A 223 -13.06 -7.96 -8.93
N LEU A 224 -13.02 -6.67 -8.60
CA LEU A 224 -12.50 -6.15 -7.33
C LEU A 224 -13.65 -5.78 -6.40
N ASN A 225 -13.82 -6.58 -5.35
CA ASN A 225 -14.88 -6.40 -4.36
C ASN A 225 -14.62 -5.20 -3.43
N THR A 226 -15.57 -4.97 -2.52
CA THR A 226 -15.57 -3.86 -1.57
C THR A 226 -14.35 -3.91 -0.64
N ASP A 227 -13.79 -2.73 -0.35
CA ASP A 227 -12.68 -2.52 0.60
C ASP A 227 -11.39 -3.30 0.29
N VAL A 228 -11.18 -3.76 -0.95
CA VAL A 228 -9.88 -4.28 -1.36
C VAL A 228 -8.84 -3.16 -1.32
N ARG A 229 -7.74 -3.39 -0.61
CA ARG A 229 -6.63 -2.42 -0.49
C ARG A 229 -5.47 -2.88 -1.35
N ILE A 230 -5.26 -2.18 -2.46
CA ILE A 230 -4.12 -2.37 -3.35
C ILE A 230 -3.07 -1.33 -2.97
N LYS A 231 -1.85 -1.77 -2.65
CA LYS A 231 -0.72 -0.89 -2.28
C LYS A 231 0.51 -1.25 -3.11
N CYS A 232 0.89 -0.37 -4.04
CA CYS A 232 2.12 -0.51 -4.84
C CYS A 232 3.38 0.01 -4.11
N SER A 233 3.17 0.70 -3.00
CA SER A 233 4.18 1.33 -2.18
C SER A 233 4.28 0.62 -0.84
N ILE A 234 5.50 0.24 -0.46
CA ILE A 234 5.82 -0.26 0.87
C ILE A 234 6.90 0.65 1.44
N ILE A 235 6.68 1.12 2.66
CA ILE A 235 7.68 1.88 3.40
C ILE A 235 8.27 0.93 4.44
N GLN A 236 9.54 0.59 4.29
CA GLN A 236 10.25 -0.28 5.22
C GLN A 236 11.66 0.25 5.44
N ASP A 237 12.12 0.29 6.70
CA ASP A 237 13.49 0.65 7.09
C ASP A 237 14.03 1.93 6.45
N ARG A 238 13.22 2.99 6.43
CA ARG A 238 13.57 4.30 5.83
C ARG A 238 13.72 4.28 4.30
N VAL A 239 13.17 3.28 3.62
CA VAL A 239 13.14 3.15 2.16
C VAL A 239 11.69 2.99 1.68
N LEU A 240 11.32 3.79 0.68
CA LEU A 240 10.12 3.64 -0.12
C LEU A 240 10.41 2.64 -1.25
N ILE A 241 9.79 1.47 -1.17
CA ILE A 241 9.90 0.41 -2.17
C ILE A 241 8.66 0.46 -3.05
N LEU A 242 8.86 0.71 -4.34
CA LEU A 242 7.80 0.66 -5.36
C LEU A 242 7.97 -0.60 -6.21
N ARG A 243 6.93 -1.43 -6.26
CA ARG A 243 6.92 -2.65 -7.08
C ARG A 243 5.63 -2.76 -7.89
N PRO A 244 5.71 -3.34 -9.11
CA PRO A 244 4.54 -3.59 -9.92
C PRO A 244 3.61 -4.62 -9.29
N ILE A 245 2.32 -4.48 -9.60
CA ILE A 245 1.27 -5.43 -9.23
C ILE A 245 0.59 -5.87 -10.52
N VAL A 246 0.51 -7.18 -10.73
CA VAL A 246 -0.11 -7.78 -11.90
C VAL A 246 -1.27 -8.66 -11.44
N ILE A 247 -2.46 -8.36 -11.93
CA ILE A 247 -3.68 -9.14 -11.70
C ILE A 247 -4.10 -9.72 -13.05
N GLY A 248 -4.07 -11.04 -13.15
CA GLY A 248 -4.45 -11.80 -14.34
C GLY A 248 -5.92 -11.63 -14.73
N ALA A 249 -6.23 -12.02 -15.98
CA ALA A 249 -7.59 -11.96 -16.49
C ALA A 249 -8.50 -12.98 -15.79
N GLY A 250 -9.75 -12.60 -15.51
CA GLY A 250 -10.74 -13.44 -14.84
C GLY A 250 -10.56 -13.60 -13.32
N CYS A 251 -9.57 -12.93 -12.72
CA CYS A 251 -9.36 -13.00 -11.27
C CYS A 251 -10.47 -12.27 -10.51
N THR A 252 -10.88 -12.86 -9.38
CA THR A 252 -11.84 -12.25 -8.44
C THR A 252 -11.17 -12.07 -7.10
N ILE A 253 -11.14 -10.84 -6.60
CA ILE A 253 -10.49 -10.51 -5.34
C ILE A 253 -11.53 -10.30 -4.27
N GLY A 254 -11.41 -11.04 -3.17
CA GLY A 254 -12.37 -11.07 -2.06
C GLY A 254 -12.50 -9.73 -1.33
N VAL A 255 -13.60 -9.58 -0.58
CA VAL A 255 -13.86 -8.38 0.23
C VAL A 255 -12.75 -8.21 1.28
N ARG A 256 -12.27 -6.97 1.48
CA ARG A 256 -11.22 -6.61 2.46
C ARG A 256 -9.87 -7.30 2.27
N SER A 257 -9.61 -7.91 1.13
CA SER A 257 -8.28 -8.43 0.81
C SER A 257 -7.26 -7.30 0.67
N VAL A 258 -6.01 -7.60 1.03
CA VAL A 258 -4.88 -6.67 0.89
C VAL A 258 -3.91 -7.24 -0.13
N ILE A 259 -3.56 -6.45 -1.13
CA ILE A 259 -2.57 -6.78 -2.16
C ILE A 259 -1.40 -5.82 -1.97
N GLU A 260 -0.24 -6.39 -1.68
CA GLU A 260 0.99 -5.64 -1.44
C GLU A 260 1.86 -5.58 -2.69
N ALA A 261 2.85 -4.70 -2.65
CA ALA A 261 3.71 -4.39 -3.79
C ALA A 261 4.51 -5.63 -4.21
N GLY A 262 4.48 -5.96 -5.52
CA GLY A 262 5.17 -7.13 -6.07
C GLY A 262 4.28 -8.36 -6.22
N ALA A 263 3.00 -8.30 -5.85
CA ALA A 263 2.07 -9.41 -6.03
C ALA A 263 1.75 -9.67 -7.51
N VAL A 264 1.72 -10.95 -7.88
CA VAL A 264 1.26 -11.45 -9.18
C VAL A 264 0.17 -12.49 -8.91
N LEU A 265 -1.05 -12.24 -9.42
CA LEU A 265 -2.25 -13.05 -9.23
C LEU A 265 -2.77 -13.61 -10.54
#